data_AF-A0A6A4HAT9-F1
#
_entry.id   AF-A0A6A4HAT9-F1
#
_cell.length_a   1.000
_cell.length_b   1.000
_cell.length_c   1.000
_cell.angle_alpha   90.00
_cell.angle_beta   90.00
_cell.angle_gamma   90.00
#
_symmetry.space_group_name_H-M   'P 1'
#
loop_
_entity.id
_entity.type
_entity.pdbx_description
1 polymer ?
#
loop_
_entity_poly.entity_id
_entity_poly.type
_entity_poly.pdbx_seq_one_letter_code
_entity_poly.pdbx_strand_id
1 'polypeptide(L)'
;MDLDNPGLSLDLPSLSRILRYLNLQEVGRACMVCKAWRATIEGDEILWRDLLIRKGLWCGGESEANFCKMLMKHRRKAIVSGKGVLPLAHPYKVLFKSRYLTLTRWISNPSPKHIEFPVHGHSVVTCLLFSQNRIISASDDQSIGVYSPTTGRLLQSLEGHEGGVWATSGNHYI
;
A
#
# COMPACT_ATOMS: atom_id res chain seq x y z
N MET A 1 29.70 5.26 34.50
CA MET A 1 29.05 4.17 35.28
C MET A 1 28.35 3.30 34.29
N ASP A 2 28.94 2.13 34.14
CA ASP A 2 28.89 1.21 33.02
C ASP A 2 27.52 0.61 32.77
N LEU A 3 27.14 0.47 31.50
CA LEU A 3 26.41 -0.69 30.97
C LEU A 3 26.69 -0.85 29.46
N ASP A 4 27.97 -0.95 29.09
CA ASP A 4 28.33 -1.93 28.06
C ASP A 4 28.17 -3.29 28.74
N ASN A 5 26.97 -3.87 28.65
CA ASN A 5 26.72 -5.25 29.07
C ASN A 5 26.96 -6.15 27.84
N PRO A 6 28.07 -6.90 27.76
CA PRO A 6 28.35 -7.78 26.63
C PRO A 6 27.66 -9.16 26.77
N GLY A 7 26.80 -9.35 27.78
CA GLY A 7 26.33 -10.68 28.20
C GLY A 7 25.08 -11.25 27.53
N LEU A 8 24.46 -10.59 26.56
CA LEU A 8 23.18 -11.05 25.97
C LEU A 8 23.03 -10.73 24.48
N SER A 9 24.13 -10.62 23.74
CA SER A 9 24.03 -10.54 22.27
C SER A 9 23.63 -11.90 21.72
N LEU A 10 22.33 -12.21 21.75
CA LEU A 10 21.77 -13.19 20.82
C LEU A 10 22.27 -12.79 19.43
N ASP A 11 22.92 -13.72 18.75
CA ASP A 11 23.30 -13.54 17.37
C ASP A 11 22.06 -13.14 16.55
N LEU A 12 22.25 -12.21 15.61
CA LEU A 12 21.18 -11.67 14.76
C LEU A 12 20.28 -12.76 14.13
N PRO A 13 20.81 -13.94 13.71
CA PRO A 13 20.01 -15.06 13.23
C PRO A 13 19.06 -15.66 14.29
N SER A 14 19.52 -15.87 15.52
CA SER A 14 18.67 -16.38 16.60
C SER A 14 17.57 -15.39 16.98
N LEU A 15 17.87 -14.09 16.95
CA LEU A 15 16.88 -13.04 17.19
C LEU A 15 15.76 -13.08 16.13
N SER A 16 16.10 -13.16 14.85
CA SER A 16 15.11 -13.28 13.76
C SER A 16 14.19 -14.49 13.96
N ARG A 17 14.74 -15.63 14.39
CA ARG A 17 13.96 -16.86 14.63
C ARG A 17 12.95 -16.71 15.76
N ILE A 18 13.28 -15.98 16.82
CA ILE A 18 12.38 -15.69 17.95
C ILE A 18 11.29 -14.70 17.54
N LEU A 19 11.67 -13.63 16.82
CA LEU A 19 10.75 -12.55 16.42
C LEU A 19 9.56 -13.05 15.60
N ARG A 20 9.72 -14.16 14.87
CA ARG A 20 8.63 -14.79 14.09
C ARG A 20 7.46 -15.27 14.96
N TYR A 21 7.71 -15.68 16.19
CA TYR A 21 6.67 -16.16 17.09
C TYR A 21 5.90 -15.04 17.80
N LEU A 22 6.41 -13.80 17.73
CA LEU A 22 5.78 -12.65 18.38
C LEU A 22 4.53 -12.17 17.62
N ASN A 23 3.60 -11.59 18.37
CA ASN A 23 2.47 -10.84 17.84
C ASN A 23 2.86 -9.38 17.52
N LEU A 24 1.97 -8.64 16.84
CA LEU A 24 2.28 -7.27 16.40
C LEU A 24 2.59 -6.30 17.56
N GLN A 25 1.94 -6.47 18.70
CA GLN A 25 2.17 -5.61 19.87
C GLN A 25 3.55 -5.88 20.46
N GLU A 26 3.94 -7.16 20.54
CA GLU A 26 5.24 -7.61 21.02
C GLU A 26 6.37 -7.20 20.07
N VAL A 27 6.19 -7.34 18.76
CA VAL A 27 7.14 -6.82 17.76
C VAL A 27 7.28 -5.30 17.89
N GLY A 28 6.19 -4.59 18.18
CA GLY A 28 6.21 -3.16 18.48
C GLY A 28 7.04 -2.82 19.72
N ARG A 29 6.89 -3.57 20.80
CA ARG A 29 7.69 -3.42 22.03
C ARG A 29 9.16 -3.77 21.79
N ALA A 30 9.44 -4.83 21.03
CA ALA A 30 10.78 -5.25 20.65
C ALA A 30 11.54 -4.16 19.87
N CYS A 31 10.84 -3.41 19.01
CA CYS A 31 11.40 -2.23 18.32
C CYS A 31 11.87 -1.11 19.26
N MET A 32 11.38 -1.08 20.51
CA MET A 32 11.67 -0.01 21.47
C MET A 32 12.84 -0.33 22.40
N VAL A 33 13.38 -1.56 22.36
CA VAL A 33 14.47 -2.01 23.24
C VAL A 33 15.76 -1.24 22.96
N CYS A 34 16.25 -1.27 21.71
CA CYS A 34 17.43 -0.52 21.30
C CYS A 34 17.48 -0.29 19.78
N LYS A 35 18.42 0.56 19.32
CA LYS A 35 18.62 0.87 17.89
C LYS A 35 18.96 -0.37 17.06
N ALA A 36 19.73 -1.31 17.62
CA ALA A 36 20.09 -2.55 16.93
C ALA A 36 18.88 -3.47 16.72
N TRP A 37 18.08 -3.69 17.77
CA TRP A 37 16.83 -4.45 17.67
C TRP A 37 15.87 -3.84 16.65
N ARG A 38 15.70 -2.52 16.71
CA ARG A 38 14.90 -1.79 15.72
C ARG A 38 15.44 -2.00 14.31
N ALA A 39 16.73 -1.82 14.08
CA ALA A 39 17.34 -2.01 12.76
C ALA A 39 17.12 -3.43 12.21
N THR A 40 17.27 -4.46 13.05
CA THR A 40 17.01 -5.86 12.66
C THR A 40 15.56 -6.07 12.29
N ILE A 41 14.62 -5.66 13.16
CA ILE A 41 13.18 -5.81 12.90
C ILE A 41 12.75 -5.01 11.67
N GLU A 42 13.24 -3.79 11.48
CA GLU A 42 12.93 -2.97 10.31
C GLU A 42 13.37 -3.64 9.01
N GLY A 43 14.51 -4.35 9.01
CA GLY A 43 15.11 -4.99 7.84
C GLY A 43 14.71 -6.44 7.57
N ASP A 44 14.05 -7.13 8.51
CA ASP A 44 13.79 -8.57 8.42
C ASP A 44 12.71 -8.93 7.40
N GLU A 45 13.13 -9.40 6.22
CA GLU A 45 12.22 -9.86 5.16
C GLU A 45 11.26 -10.95 5.63
N ILE A 46 11.80 -11.96 6.32
CA ILE A 46 11.10 -13.19 6.66
C ILE A 46 9.99 -12.88 7.66
N LEU A 47 10.29 -12.09 8.69
CA LEU A 47 9.33 -11.63 9.67
C LEU A 47 8.13 -10.94 9.03
N TRP A 48 8.37 -9.94 8.16
CA TRP A 48 7.28 -9.16 7.55
C TRP A 48 6.49 -9.96 6.52
N ARG A 49 7.14 -10.85 5.77
CA ARG A 49 6.45 -11.80 4.88
C ARG A 49 5.54 -12.74 5.67
N ASP A 50 6.04 -13.30 6.74
CA ASP A 50 5.32 -14.23 7.61
C ASP A 50 4.11 -13.54 8.30
N LEU A 51 4.28 -12.30 8.76
CA LEU A 51 3.19 -11.47 9.28
C LEU A 51 2.13 -11.14 8.22
N LEU A 52 2.53 -10.84 6.98
CA LEU A 52 1.59 -10.63 5.87
C LEU A 52 0.74 -11.89 5.65
N ILE A 53 1.36 -13.07 5.61
CA ILE A 53 0.67 -14.35 5.41
C ILE A 53 -0.27 -14.66 6.58
N ARG A 54 0.23 -14.61 7.82
CA ARG A 54 -0.57 -14.89 9.03
C ARG A 54 -1.78 -13.97 9.20
N LYS A 55 -1.69 -12.73 8.74
CA LYS A 55 -2.80 -11.76 8.78
C LYS A 55 -3.72 -11.82 7.55
N GLY A 56 -3.52 -12.76 6.63
CA GLY A 56 -4.30 -12.87 5.40
C GLY A 56 -4.12 -11.66 4.47
N LEU A 57 -3.02 -10.92 4.61
CA LEU A 57 -2.70 -9.73 3.83
C LEU A 57 -1.82 -10.08 2.62
N TRP A 58 -1.38 -11.33 2.46
CA TRP A 58 -0.58 -11.78 1.34
C TRP A 58 -1.49 -12.12 0.15
N CYS A 59 -1.34 -11.40 -0.97
CA CYS A 59 -2.15 -11.62 -2.16
C CYS A 59 -1.54 -12.71 -3.04
N GLY A 60 -0.20 -12.78 -3.11
CA GLY A 60 0.52 -13.73 -3.94
C GLY A 60 0.70 -13.28 -5.39
N GLY A 61 1.22 -14.19 -6.21
CA GLY A 61 1.60 -13.90 -7.59
C GLY A 61 2.74 -12.88 -7.66
N GLU A 62 2.63 -11.92 -8.60
CA GLU A 62 3.66 -10.90 -8.81
C GLU A 62 3.45 -9.62 -7.98
N SER A 63 2.35 -9.50 -7.23
CA SER A 63 1.96 -8.26 -6.54
C SER A 63 3.05 -7.76 -5.59
N GLU A 64 3.50 -8.63 -4.69
CA GLU A 64 4.51 -8.32 -3.69
C GLU A 64 5.87 -8.01 -4.34
N ALA A 65 6.26 -8.80 -5.36
CA ALA A 65 7.50 -8.59 -6.09
C ALA A 65 7.51 -7.26 -6.87
N ASN A 66 6.39 -6.93 -7.52
CA ASN A 66 6.22 -5.67 -8.26
C ASN A 66 6.24 -4.47 -7.32
N PHE A 67 5.60 -4.58 -6.14
CA PHE A 67 5.70 -3.55 -5.10
C PHE A 67 7.15 -3.35 -4.63
N CYS A 68 7.87 -4.44 -4.36
CA CYS A 68 9.29 -4.36 -3.98
C CYS A 68 10.14 -3.68 -5.05
N LYS A 69 10.01 -4.09 -6.32
CA LYS A 69 10.70 -3.49 -7.47
C LYS A 69 10.39 -1.99 -7.59
N MET A 70 9.11 -1.63 -7.52
CA MET A 70 8.64 -0.24 -7.57
C MET A 70 9.24 0.60 -6.43
N LEU A 71 9.12 0.15 -5.18
CA LEU A 71 9.60 0.89 -4.02
C LEU A 71 11.13 1.07 -4.05
N MET A 72 11.88 0.04 -4.44
CA MET A 72 13.33 0.13 -4.58
C MET A 72 13.74 1.09 -5.70
N LYS A 73 13.00 1.14 -6.82
CA LYS A 73 13.22 2.12 -7.90
C LYS A 73 13.03 3.56 -7.40
N HIS A 74 12.00 3.82 -6.59
CA HIS A 74 11.78 5.15 -5.98
C HIS A 74 12.88 5.51 -4.96
N ARG A 75 13.31 4.55 -4.12
CA ARG A 75 14.38 4.77 -3.13
C ARG A 75 15.71 5.09 -3.78
N ARG A 76 16.09 4.40 -4.86
CA ARG A 76 17.34 4.70 -5.59
C ARG A 76 17.39 6.13 -6.10
N LYS A 77 16.25 6.68 -6.56
CA LYS A 77 16.15 8.08 -6.99
C LYS A 77 16.29 9.07 -5.82
N ALA A 78 15.88 8.69 -4.61
CA ALA A 78 15.92 9.55 -3.42
C ALA A 78 17.23 9.47 -2.62
N ILE A 79 17.92 8.33 -2.61
CA ILE A 79 19.15 8.07 -1.82
C ILE A 79 20.36 8.88 -2.31
N VAL A 80 20.30 9.48 -3.51
CA VAL A 80 21.32 10.42 -3.99
C VAL A 80 21.48 11.66 -3.07
N SER A 81 20.59 11.87 -2.08
CA SER A 81 20.50 13.10 -1.27
C SER A 81 20.94 13.05 0.22
N GLY A 82 21.60 12.01 0.76
CA GLY A 82 22.21 12.20 2.11
C GLY A 82 22.65 10.96 2.91
N LYS A 83 23.79 11.10 3.62
CA LYS A 83 24.36 10.15 4.58
C LYS A 83 23.77 10.37 5.98
N GLY A 84 23.48 9.28 6.71
CA GLY A 84 23.19 9.31 8.17
C GLY A 84 21.81 8.84 8.61
N VAL A 85 20.99 8.25 7.72
CA VAL A 85 19.63 7.80 8.04
C VAL A 85 19.64 6.35 8.53
N LEU A 86 18.80 6.04 9.54
CA LEU A 86 18.49 4.68 9.97
C LEU A 86 18.21 3.76 8.76
N PRO A 87 18.47 2.44 8.87
CA PRO A 87 18.16 1.50 7.79
C PRO A 87 16.72 1.66 7.32
N LEU A 88 16.55 1.82 6.01
CA LEU A 88 15.23 1.94 5.41
C LEU A 88 14.44 0.66 5.69
N ALA A 89 13.22 0.81 6.21
CA ALA A 89 12.30 -0.30 6.44
C ALA A 89 12.23 -1.24 5.22
N HIS A 90 12.24 -2.54 5.45
CA HIS A 90 12.10 -3.53 4.40
C HIS A 90 10.81 -3.29 3.59
N PRO A 91 10.78 -3.49 2.26
CA PRO A 91 9.56 -3.31 1.46
C PRO A 91 8.35 -4.05 2.02
N TYR A 92 8.50 -5.28 2.50
CA TYR A 92 7.40 -6.02 3.12
C TYR A 92 6.88 -5.38 4.40
N LYS A 93 7.71 -4.67 5.17
CA LYS A 93 7.22 -3.87 6.29
C LYS A 93 6.33 -2.73 5.83
N VAL A 94 6.76 -2.01 4.79
CA VAL A 94 5.99 -0.90 4.21
C VAL A 94 4.66 -1.42 3.64
N LEU A 95 4.71 -2.55 2.94
CA LEU A 95 3.53 -3.21 2.38
C LEU A 95 2.58 -3.68 3.48
N PHE A 96 3.11 -4.36 4.51
CA PHE A 96 2.36 -4.80 5.68
C PHE A 96 1.64 -3.61 6.33
N LYS A 97 2.38 -2.54 6.64
CA LYS A 97 1.81 -1.33 7.24
C LYS A 97 0.69 -0.76 6.36
N SER A 98 0.91 -0.64 5.05
CA SER A 98 -0.09 -0.12 4.10
C SER A 98 -1.36 -0.96 4.12
N ARG A 99 -1.26 -2.27 3.89
CA ARG A 99 -2.40 -3.19 3.82
C ARG A 99 -3.12 -3.31 5.17
N TYR A 100 -2.39 -3.41 6.27
CA TYR A 100 -2.96 -3.49 7.62
C TYR A 100 -3.73 -2.21 7.98
N LEU A 101 -3.17 -1.03 7.69
CA LEU A 101 -3.87 0.25 7.92
C LEU A 101 -5.11 0.38 7.03
N THR A 102 -5.03 -0.05 5.77
CA THR A 102 -6.21 -0.06 4.89
C THR A 102 -7.29 -0.97 5.47
N LEU A 103 -6.97 -2.23 5.79
CA LEU A 103 -7.93 -3.20 6.34
C LEU A 103 -8.56 -2.68 7.64
N THR A 104 -7.75 -2.21 8.59
CA THR A 104 -8.25 -1.70 9.86
C THR A 104 -9.13 -0.47 9.67
N ARG A 105 -8.76 0.46 8.79
CA ARG A 105 -9.62 1.62 8.46
C ARG A 105 -10.92 1.19 7.78
N TRP A 106 -10.93 0.16 6.95
CA TRP A 106 -12.17 -0.36 6.39
C TRP A 106 -13.11 -0.94 7.46
N ILE A 107 -12.56 -1.58 8.49
CA ILE A 107 -13.35 -2.24 9.53
C ILE A 107 -13.78 -1.29 10.65
N SER A 108 -12.89 -0.40 11.09
CA SER A 108 -13.05 0.35 12.34
C SER A 108 -13.11 1.87 12.16
N ASN A 109 -13.17 2.39 10.94
CA ASN A 109 -13.33 3.83 10.72
C ASN A 109 -14.83 4.21 10.76
N PRO A 110 -15.30 4.92 11.80
CA PRO A 110 -16.70 5.31 11.90
C PRO A 110 -17.09 6.41 10.90
N SER A 111 -16.12 7.12 10.34
CA SER A 111 -16.34 8.26 9.45
C SER A 111 -15.39 8.18 8.23
N PRO A 112 -15.70 7.33 7.23
CA PRO A 112 -14.94 7.31 5.98
C PRO A 112 -15.03 8.67 5.28
N LYS A 113 -13.91 9.10 4.68
CA LYS A 113 -13.92 10.29 3.84
C LYS A 113 -14.82 10.02 2.64
N HIS A 114 -15.91 10.78 2.56
CA HIS A 114 -16.85 10.73 1.46
C HIS A 114 -16.66 11.93 0.54
N ILE A 115 -16.77 11.70 -0.77
CA ILE A 115 -16.87 12.76 -1.77
C ILE A 115 -18.05 12.43 -2.68
N GLU A 116 -18.78 13.45 -3.07
CA GLU A 116 -19.86 13.37 -4.04
C GLU A 116 -19.63 14.42 -5.12
N PHE A 117 -19.95 14.07 -6.36
CA PHE A 117 -19.84 14.97 -7.49
C PHE A 117 -20.83 14.53 -8.57
N PRO A 118 -21.44 15.47 -9.30
CA PRO A 118 -22.40 15.15 -10.34
C PRO A 118 -21.71 14.50 -11.55
N VAL A 119 -22.35 13.48 -12.11
CA VAL A 119 -21.87 12.68 -13.24
C VAL A 119 -23.06 12.36 -14.13
N HIS A 120 -22.93 12.55 -15.45
CA HIS A 120 -23.92 12.22 -16.49
C HIS A 120 -25.35 12.81 -16.28
N GLY A 121 -25.51 13.85 -15.45
CA GLY A 121 -26.79 14.56 -15.29
C GLY A 121 -27.93 13.65 -14.81
N HIS A 122 -28.96 13.49 -15.65
CA HIS A 122 -30.11 12.62 -15.40
C HIS A 122 -30.01 11.24 -16.09
N SER A 123 -28.94 11.03 -16.85
CA SER A 123 -28.70 9.84 -17.62
C SER A 123 -28.14 8.71 -16.75
N VAL A 124 -28.36 7.47 -17.17
CA VAL A 124 -27.98 6.29 -16.41
C VAL A 124 -26.50 6.02 -16.59
N VAL A 125 -25.78 5.82 -15.49
CA VAL A 125 -24.41 5.27 -15.53
C VAL A 125 -24.50 3.77 -15.77
N THR A 126 -24.03 3.33 -16.93
CA THR A 126 -24.10 1.93 -17.38
C THR A 126 -22.84 1.15 -17.01
N CYS A 127 -21.69 1.82 -16.94
CA CYS A 127 -20.40 1.21 -16.62
C CYS A 127 -19.57 2.11 -15.71
N LEU A 128 -18.81 1.48 -14.81
CA LEU A 128 -17.86 2.16 -13.93
C LEU A 128 -16.55 1.37 -13.87
N LEU A 129 -15.43 2.05 -14.12
CA LEU A 129 -14.08 1.50 -14.00
C LEU A 129 -13.25 2.38 -13.08
N PHE A 130 -12.38 1.74 -12.30
CA PHE A 130 -11.39 2.43 -11.47
C PHE A 130 -10.00 1.90 -11.79
N SER A 131 -9.15 2.75 -12.37
CA SER A 131 -7.80 2.36 -12.78
C SER A 131 -6.85 3.55 -12.76
N GLN A 132 -5.58 3.31 -12.41
CA GLN A 132 -4.50 4.31 -12.43
C GLN A 132 -4.86 5.67 -11.78
N ASN A 133 -5.57 5.63 -10.64
CA ASN A 133 -6.04 6.82 -9.94
C ASN A 133 -6.99 7.70 -10.79
N ARG A 134 -7.85 7.05 -11.59
CA ARG A 134 -8.92 7.67 -12.38
C ARG A 134 -10.21 6.86 -12.21
N ILE A 135 -11.32 7.56 -12.09
CA ILE A 135 -12.66 6.98 -12.20
C ILE A 135 -13.10 7.19 -13.64
N ILE A 136 -13.57 6.15 -14.31
CA ILE A 136 -14.11 6.23 -15.67
C ILE A 136 -15.56 5.77 -15.57
N SER A 137 -16.50 6.63 -15.96
CA SER A 137 -17.92 6.29 -16.05
C SER A 137 -18.38 6.38 -17.49
N ALA A 138 -19.25 5.47 -17.90
CA ALA A 138 -19.93 5.54 -19.18
C ALA A 138 -21.45 5.56 -18.96
N SER A 139 -22.17 6.19 -19.89
CA SER A 139 -23.60 6.40 -19.76
C SER A 139 -24.35 6.19 -21.07
N ASP A 140 -25.67 6.07 -20.96
CA ASP A 140 -26.60 6.10 -22.08
C ASP A 140 -26.71 7.49 -22.74
N ASP A 141 -26.12 8.54 -22.13
CA ASP A 141 -25.93 9.88 -22.73
C ASP A 141 -24.88 9.92 -23.86
N GLN A 142 -24.37 8.77 -24.28
CA GLN A 142 -23.38 8.60 -25.35
C GLN A 142 -21.98 9.09 -25.00
N SER A 143 -21.72 9.47 -23.74
CA SER A 143 -20.44 9.98 -23.28
C SER A 143 -19.74 9.04 -22.29
N ILE A 144 -18.42 9.17 -22.23
CA ILE A 144 -17.58 8.54 -21.21
C ILE A 144 -16.80 9.64 -20.48
N GLY A 145 -17.05 9.78 -19.19
CA GLY A 145 -16.36 10.74 -18.33
C GLY A 145 -15.17 10.12 -17.60
N VAL A 146 -14.05 10.84 -17.54
CA VAL A 146 -12.85 10.48 -16.76
C VAL A 146 -12.69 11.49 -15.63
N TYR A 147 -12.66 11.01 -14.38
CA TYR A 147 -12.69 11.85 -13.18
C TYR A 147 -11.51 11.57 -12.24
N SER A 148 -11.13 12.60 -11.49
CA SER A 148 -10.15 12.47 -10.39
C SER A 148 -10.82 11.88 -9.15
N PRO A 149 -10.35 10.75 -8.59
CA PRO A 149 -10.92 10.17 -7.37
C PRO A 149 -10.62 10.98 -6.10
N THR A 150 -9.68 11.92 -6.15
CA THR A 150 -9.32 12.74 -4.99
C THR A 150 -10.18 13.99 -4.88
N THR A 151 -10.61 14.53 -6.02
CA THR A 151 -11.30 15.84 -6.12
C THR A 151 -12.68 15.77 -6.73
N GLY A 152 -13.05 14.68 -7.39
CA GLY A 152 -14.30 14.54 -8.16
C GLY A 152 -14.34 15.34 -9.46
N ARG A 153 -13.25 16.02 -9.83
CA ARG A 153 -13.22 16.85 -11.05
C ARG A 153 -13.18 16.00 -12.30
N LEU A 154 -13.98 16.40 -13.30
CA LEU A 154 -13.88 15.89 -14.67
C LEU A 154 -12.50 16.28 -15.23
N LEU A 155 -11.72 15.26 -15.61
CA LEU A 155 -10.43 15.39 -16.25
C LEU A 155 -10.57 15.38 -17.77
N GLN A 156 -11.47 14.55 -18.29
CA GLN A 156 -11.69 14.39 -19.73
C GLN A 156 -13.10 13.86 -20.01
N SER A 157 -13.74 14.38 -21.06
CA SER A 157 -14.95 13.81 -21.67
C SER A 157 -14.54 13.12 -22.97
N LEU A 158 -14.97 11.87 -23.18
CA LEU A 158 -14.80 11.16 -24.45
C LEU A 158 -16.17 11.09 -25.12
N GLU A 159 -16.25 11.71 -26.29
CA GLU A 159 -17.46 11.83 -27.09
C GLU A 159 -17.22 11.20 -28.47
N GLY A 160 -18.29 10.82 -29.16
CA GLY A 160 -18.23 10.24 -30.52
C GLY A 160 -19.01 8.95 -30.70
N HIS A 161 -19.55 8.36 -29.62
CA HIS A 161 -20.56 7.33 -29.75
C HIS A 161 -21.88 7.96 -30.23
N GLU A 162 -22.56 7.34 -31.19
CA GLU A 162 -23.87 7.80 -31.70
C GLU A 162 -25.06 7.18 -30.92
N GLY A 163 -24.76 6.42 -29.87
CA GLY A 163 -25.71 5.74 -29.02
C GLY A 163 -25.13 5.48 -27.65
N GLY A 164 -25.98 5.04 -26.72
CA GLY A 164 -25.56 4.79 -25.35
C GLY A 164 -24.39 3.83 -25.25
N VAL A 165 -23.49 4.05 -24.30
CA VAL A 165 -22.36 3.16 -24.05
C VAL A 165 -22.79 2.11 -23.03
N TRP A 166 -22.64 0.83 -23.34
CA TRP A 166 -23.09 -0.28 -22.47
C TRP A 166 -21.97 -1.15 -21.93
N ALA A 167 -20.77 -1.00 -22.47
CA ALA A 167 -19.61 -1.75 -22.05
C ALA A 167 -18.36 -0.90 -22.22
N THR A 168 -17.54 -0.87 -21.18
CA THR A 168 -16.19 -0.31 -21.22
C THR A 168 -15.22 -1.30 -20.65
N SER A 169 -14.02 -1.38 -21.22
CA SER A 169 -12.92 -2.17 -20.67
C SER A 169 -11.68 -1.29 -20.51
N GLY A 170 -10.99 -1.46 -19.39
CA GLY A 170 -9.73 -0.79 -19.12
C GLY A 170 -8.59 -1.79 -19.27
N ASN A 171 -7.59 -1.46 -20.09
CA ASN A 171 -6.41 -2.30 -20.20
C ASN A 171 -5.46 -1.99 -19.03
N HIS A 172 -4.99 -3.02 -18.32
CA HIS A 172 -4.08 -2.86 -17.18
C HIS A 172 -2.60 -2.70 -17.61
N TYR A 173 -2.34 -2.72 -18.92
CA TYR A 173 -1.01 -2.80 -19.53
C TYR A 173 -0.73 -1.62 -20.47
N ILE A 174 -0.84 -0.37 -20.01
CA ILE A 174 -0.09 0.75 -20.60
C ILE A 174 0.23 1.78 -19.51
#